data_AF-A0A7J4MRB9-F1
#
_entry.id   AF-A0A7J4MRB9-F1
#
_cell.length_a   1.000
_cell.length_b   1.000
_cell.length_c   1.000
_cell.angle_alpha   90.00
_cell.angle_beta   90.00
_cell.angle_gamma   90.00
#
_symmetry.space_group_name_H-M   'P 1'
#
loop_
_entity.id
_entity.type
_entity.pdbx_description
1 polymer ?
#
loop_
_entity_poly.entity_id
_entity_poly.type
_entity_poly.pdbx_seq_one_letter_code
_entity_poly.pdbx_strand_id
1 'polypeptide(L)'
;MSIEIQDLRIAHANESLMAVSKGLEINSEDIVLSIGGSGDYAFMFLKDGAKRVYVKDVHAPQIEYIKKRVEALRKGNLEDFTAVNVKDNGFYHKFSESPKIQRDNYFNQEENYQKILNNLDRLVILESGNILKNDEGILFSKIYLSNATSAMNGVKLEHMRQQFLKINKKLLSKGLFYISAGRHHFLKDWWQNDYVSGIFLTDKGIDAINKEIPKDLRVDKRLTQIARMNEIKPWSPIVFKKIN
;
A
#
# COMPACT_ATOMS: atom_id res chain seq x y z
N MET A 1 -28.11 -1.00 1.67
CA MET A 1 -28.29 -2.45 1.37
C MET A 1 -26.89 -3.02 1.51
N SER A 2 -26.60 -3.78 2.57
CA SER A 2 -25.21 -4.12 2.94
C SER A 2 -24.51 -4.92 1.84
N ILE A 3 -23.32 -4.47 1.45
CA ILE A 3 -22.46 -5.16 0.50
C ILE A 3 -22.01 -6.50 1.11
N GLU A 4 -22.67 -7.61 0.75
CA GLU A 4 -22.13 -8.94 1.03
C GLU A 4 -21.11 -9.29 -0.06
N ILE A 5 -19.85 -9.45 0.33
CA ILE A 5 -18.81 -10.10 -0.48
C ILE A 5 -18.24 -11.21 0.37
N GLN A 6 -18.20 -12.42 -0.18
CA GLN A 6 -17.58 -13.56 0.47
C GLN A 6 -16.08 -13.58 0.17
N ASP A 7 -15.28 -14.12 1.08
CA ASP A 7 -13.84 -14.37 0.89
C ASP A 7 -12.95 -13.13 0.72
N LEU A 8 -13.30 -11.99 1.34
CA LEU A 8 -12.35 -10.88 1.45
C LEU A 8 -11.19 -11.23 2.38
N ARG A 9 -9.97 -10.91 1.95
CA ARG A 9 -8.76 -11.10 2.77
C ARG A 9 -8.44 -9.91 3.68
N ILE A 10 -8.78 -8.70 3.22
CA ILE A 10 -8.44 -7.43 3.87
C ILE A 10 -9.62 -6.48 3.64
N ALA A 11 -10.39 -6.18 4.70
CA ALA A 11 -11.55 -5.31 4.61
C ALA A 11 -11.29 -3.85 5.02
N HIS A 12 -10.12 -3.58 5.63
CA HIS A 12 -9.66 -2.23 5.95
C HIS A 12 -8.12 -2.17 5.89
N ALA A 13 -7.57 -0.96 5.78
CA ALA A 13 -6.14 -0.72 5.93
C ALA A 13 -5.64 -1.36 7.24
N ASN A 14 -4.55 -2.10 7.13
CA ASN A 14 -3.87 -2.72 8.27
C ASN A 14 -2.66 -1.90 8.74
N GLU A 15 -2.15 -1.01 7.88
CA GLU A 15 -1.08 -0.05 8.16
C GLU A 15 -1.67 1.35 8.29
N SER A 16 -0.89 2.26 8.86
CA SER A 16 -1.27 3.66 8.99
C SER A 16 -1.38 4.32 7.62
N LEU A 17 -2.57 4.81 7.27
CA LEU A 17 -2.80 5.67 6.11
C LEU A 17 -1.82 6.86 6.14
N MET A 18 -1.61 7.46 7.32
CA MET A 18 -0.68 8.59 7.49
C MET A 18 0.77 8.21 7.17
N ALA A 19 1.22 7.01 7.56
CA ALA A 19 2.56 6.53 7.25
C ALA A 19 2.78 6.36 5.75
N VAL A 20 1.82 5.76 5.06
CA VAL A 20 1.89 5.54 3.61
C VAL A 20 1.84 6.88 2.85
N SER A 21 0.90 7.76 3.20
CA SER A 21 0.76 9.10 2.58
C SER A 21 2.06 9.91 2.71
N LYS A 22 2.58 10.04 3.93
CA LYS A 22 3.82 10.80 4.18
C LYS A 22 5.08 10.11 3.65
N GLY A 23 5.09 8.78 3.60
CA GLY A 23 6.22 8.01 3.05
C GLY A 23 6.34 8.12 1.54
N LEU A 24 5.22 8.27 0.82
CA LEU A 24 5.21 8.42 -0.63
C LEU A 24 5.20 9.88 -1.10
N GLU A 25 4.86 10.85 -0.24
CA GLU A 25 4.73 12.28 -0.60
C GLU A 25 3.90 12.47 -1.88
N ILE A 26 2.65 12.01 -1.80
CA ILE A 26 1.70 12.09 -2.92
C ILE A 26 1.42 13.55 -3.27
N ASN A 27 1.42 13.85 -4.57
CA ASN A 27 1.10 15.17 -5.11
C ASN A 27 0.31 15.08 -6.43
N SER A 28 -0.07 16.24 -6.98
CA SER A 28 -0.94 16.36 -8.15
C SER A 28 -0.37 15.85 -9.47
N GLU A 29 0.93 15.59 -9.55
CA GLU A 29 1.56 15.00 -10.74
C GLU A 29 1.71 13.48 -10.64
N ASP A 30 1.36 12.89 -9.49
CA ASP A 30 1.65 11.49 -9.25
C ASP A 30 0.71 10.53 -9.98
N ILE A 31 1.32 9.56 -10.64
CA ILE A 31 0.67 8.39 -11.23
C ILE A 31 1.01 7.21 -10.33
N VAL A 32 0.01 6.72 -9.60
CA VAL A 32 0.19 5.78 -8.49
C VAL A 32 -0.32 4.39 -8.85
N LEU A 33 0.45 3.34 -8.56
CA LEU A 33 -0.04 1.96 -8.51
C LEU A 33 -0.22 1.52 -7.06
N SER A 34 -1.40 1.02 -6.70
CA SER A 34 -1.69 0.49 -5.37
C SER A 34 -2.14 -0.96 -5.45
N ILE A 35 -1.65 -1.79 -4.53
CA ILE A 35 -2.36 -3.04 -4.22
C ILE A 35 -3.79 -2.72 -3.74
N GLY A 36 -4.74 -3.55 -4.16
CA GLY A 36 -6.16 -3.37 -3.89
C GLY A 36 -6.47 -3.45 -2.40
N GLY A 37 -6.30 -4.61 -1.78
CA GLY A 37 -6.75 -4.82 -0.41
C GLY A 37 -8.20 -4.34 -0.24
N SER A 38 -8.45 -3.49 0.76
CA SER A 38 -9.75 -2.84 0.95
C SER A 38 -10.03 -1.68 -0.03
N GLY A 39 -9.01 -1.14 -0.68
CA GLY A 39 -9.05 0.10 -1.46
C GLY A 39 -8.68 1.36 -0.66
N ASP A 40 -8.51 1.28 0.66
CA ASP A 40 -8.32 2.47 1.50
C ASP A 40 -7.11 3.33 1.08
N TYR A 41 -5.99 2.71 0.74
CA TYR A 41 -4.82 3.44 0.25
C TYR A 41 -5.06 4.09 -1.11
N ALA A 42 -5.79 3.44 -2.01
CA ALA A 42 -6.15 4.03 -3.30
C ALA A 42 -7.05 5.27 -3.11
N PHE A 43 -8.04 5.20 -2.23
CA PHE A 43 -8.89 6.35 -1.89
C PHE A 43 -8.09 7.47 -1.19
N MET A 44 -7.17 7.12 -0.30
CA MET A 44 -6.24 8.07 0.31
C MET A 44 -5.39 8.80 -0.74
N PHE A 45 -4.87 8.08 -1.75
CA PHE A 45 -4.09 8.71 -2.83
C PHE A 45 -4.93 9.69 -3.66
N LEU A 46 -6.20 9.38 -3.91
CA LEU A 46 -7.13 10.33 -4.55
C LEU A 46 -7.34 11.57 -3.68
N LYS A 47 -7.54 11.37 -2.37
CA LYS A 47 -7.72 12.46 -1.41
C LYS A 47 -6.49 13.38 -1.34
N ASP A 48 -5.29 12.79 -1.39
CA ASP A 48 -4.02 13.52 -1.40
C ASP A 48 -3.72 14.15 -2.77
N GLY A 49 -4.60 13.98 -3.75
CA GLY A 49 -4.63 14.76 -4.98
C GLY A 49 -3.89 14.13 -6.16
N ALA A 50 -3.52 12.84 -6.09
CA ALA A 50 -2.84 12.14 -7.18
C ALA A 50 -3.48 12.39 -8.55
N LYS A 51 -2.65 12.50 -9.59
CA LYS A 51 -3.09 12.68 -10.98
C LYS A 51 -3.93 11.49 -11.46
N ARG A 52 -3.47 10.29 -11.14
CA ARG A 52 -4.09 9.03 -11.52
C ARG A 52 -3.75 7.96 -10.50
N VAL A 53 -4.73 7.16 -10.09
CA VAL A 53 -4.53 6.04 -9.17
C VAL A 53 -4.99 4.76 -9.85
N TYR A 54 -4.07 3.84 -10.06
CA TYR A 54 -4.34 2.49 -10.54
C TYR A 54 -4.39 1.55 -9.34
N VAL A 55 -5.45 0.76 -9.26
CA VAL A 55 -5.62 -0.22 -8.18
C VAL A 55 -5.79 -1.62 -8.75
N LYS A 56 -5.03 -2.57 -8.22
CA LYS A 56 -5.00 -3.96 -8.69
C LYS A 56 -4.78 -4.92 -7.54
N ASP A 57 -5.45 -6.06 -7.58
CA ASP A 57 -5.30 -7.13 -6.58
C ASP A 57 -5.33 -8.49 -7.27
N VAL A 58 -4.66 -9.48 -6.70
CA VAL A 58 -4.71 -10.86 -7.21
C VAL A 58 -6.03 -11.54 -6.85
N HIS A 59 -6.73 -11.04 -5.84
CA HIS A 59 -8.01 -11.56 -5.38
C HIS A 59 -9.17 -10.80 -6.01
N ALA A 60 -9.91 -11.45 -6.92
CA ALA A 60 -11.10 -10.89 -7.53
C ALA A 60 -12.13 -10.33 -6.52
N PRO A 61 -12.40 -10.96 -5.36
CA PRO A 61 -13.28 -10.38 -4.36
C PRO A 61 -12.85 -8.99 -3.86
N GLN A 62 -11.54 -8.71 -3.78
CA GLN A 62 -11.04 -7.39 -3.37
C GLN A 62 -11.34 -6.33 -4.43
N ILE A 63 -11.18 -6.67 -5.71
CA ILE A 63 -11.52 -5.78 -6.82
C ILE A 63 -13.03 -5.47 -6.81
N GLU A 64 -13.87 -6.49 -6.62
CA GLU A 64 -15.31 -6.30 -6.51
C GLU A 64 -15.70 -5.44 -5.30
N TYR A 65 -14.99 -5.57 -4.18
CA TYR A 65 -15.20 -4.71 -3.01
C TYR A 65 -14.92 -3.25 -3.30
N ILE A 66 -13.79 -2.97 -3.94
CA ILE A 66 -13.43 -1.60 -4.33
C ILE A 66 -14.47 -1.02 -5.28
N LYS A 67 -14.94 -1.78 -6.27
CA LYS A 67 -16.00 -1.35 -7.21
C LYS A 67 -17.28 -0.96 -6.48
N LYS A 68 -17.77 -1.79 -5.55
CA LYS A 68 -18.98 -1.49 -4.78
C LYS A 68 -18.81 -0.26 -3.88
N ARG A 69 -17.62 -0.04 -3.31
CA ARG A 69 -17.29 1.19 -2.56
C ARG A 69 -17.32 2.43 -3.46
N VAL A 70 -16.81 2.34 -4.69
CA VAL A 70 -16.91 3.42 -5.70
C VAL A 70 -18.36 3.73 -6.05
N GLU A 71 -19.21 2.71 -6.20
CA GLU A 71 -20.65 2.91 -6.43
C GLU A 71 -21.33 3.61 -5.25
N ALA A 72 -20.97 3.26 -4.01
CA ALA A 72 -21.49 3.93 -2.82
C ALA A 72 -21.10 5.41 -2.78
N LEU A 73 -19.83 5.74 -3.07
CA LEU A 73 -19.36 7.13 -3.18
C LEU A 73 -20.16 7.92 -4.22
N ARG A 74 -20.37 7.36 -5.42
CA ARG A 74 -21.14 8.01 -6.50
C ARG A 74 -22.59 8.29 -6.11
N LYS A 75 -23.16 7.49 -5.22
CA LYS A 75 -24.53 7.64 -4.71
C LYS A 75 -24.62 8.55 -3.49
N GLY A 76 -23.50 9.13 -3.04
CA GLY A 76 -23.48 9.93 -1.81
C GLY A 76 -23.63 9.09 -0.53
N ASN A 77 -23.45 7.77 -0.60
CA ASN A 77 -23.71 6.87 0.52
C ASN A 77 -22.43 6.58 1.32
N LEU A 78 -22.12 7.45 2.27
CA LEU A 78 -20.96 7.32 3.17
C LEU A 78 -21.03 6.06 4.04
N GLU A 79 -22.23 5.67 4.47
CA GLU A 79 -22.42 4.46 5.27
C GLU A 79 -21.99 3.21 4.50
N ASP A 80 -22.49 3.02 3.26
CA ASP A 80 -22.09 1.88 2.43
C ASP A 80 -20.62 1.96 1.97
N PHE A 81 -20.04 3.17 1.83
CA PHE A 81 -18.62 3.35 1.49
C PHE A 81 -17.68 2.86 2.61
N THR A 82 -18.09 3.06 3.86
CA THR A 82 -17.34 2.66 5.05
C THR A 82 -17.82 1.33 5.63
N ALA A 83 -18.94 0.77 5.16
CA ALA A 83 -19.46 -0.48 5.67
C ALA A 83 -18.44 -1.63 5.53
N VAL A 84 -18.26 -2.37 6.62
CA VAL A 84 -17.54 -3.66 6.64
C VAL A 84 -18.55 -4.72 7.06
N ASN A 85 -19.51 -5.02 6.18
CA ASN A 85 -20.51 -6.06 6.42
C ASN A 85 -20.11 -7.32 5.67
N VAL A 86 -18.97 -7.88 6.07
CA VAL A 86 -18.33 -9.00 5.38
C VAL A 86 -18.32 -10.17 6.36
N LYS A 87 -18.86 -11.32 5.94
CA LYS A 87 -18.63 -12.58 6.66
C LYS A 87 -17.16 -12.94 6.49
N ASP A 88 -16.39 -12.70 7.54
CA ASP A 88 -14.93 -12.79 7.54
C ASP A 88 -14.44 -14.22 7.79
N ASN A 89 -13.38 -14.62 7.07
CA ASN A 89 -12.76 -15.93 7.18
C ASN A 89 -11.45 -15.94 8.02
N GLY A 90 -11.26 -15.01 8.96
CA GLY A 90 -10.43 -15.22 10.14
C GLY A 90 -9.05 -14.57 10.19
N PHE A 91 -8.77 -13.47 9.48
CA PHE A 91 -7.47 -12.77 9.57
C PHE A 91 -7.52 -11.44 10.36
N TYR A 92 -8.33 -11.37 11.42
CA TYR A 92 -8.32 -10.22 12.33
C TYR A 92 -7.21 -10.34 13.37
N HIS A 93 -6.14 -9.57 13.18
CA HIS A 93 -5.18 -9.33 14.26
C HIS A 93 -5.77 -8.37 15.28
N LYS A 94 -5.82 -8.81 16.55
CA LYS A 94 -6.15 -7.99 17.72
C LYS A 94 -5.16 -6.82 17.86
N PHE A 95 -5.56 -5.62 17.44
CA PHE A 95 -4.83 -4.37 17.74
C PHE A 95 -5.58 -3.57 18.83
N SER A 96 -4.84 -2.76 19.59
CA SER A 96 -5.34 -2.01 20.77
C SER A 96 -6.31 -0.89 20.43
N GLU A 97 -6.26 -0.37 19.20
CA GLU A 97 -7.36 0.30 18.51
C GLU A 97 -7.60 -0.48 17.23
N SER A 98 -8.85 -0.79 16.90
CA SER A 98 -9.16 -1.50 15.67
C SER A 98 -8.75 -0.62 14.48
N PRO A 99 -7.96 -1.09 13.50
CA PRO A 99 -7.65 -0.33 12.29
C PRO A 99 -8.91 0.17 11.55
N LYS A 100 -10.06 -0.47 11.79
CA LYS A 100 -11.38 0.03 11.41
C LYS A 100 -11.68 1.43 11.97
N ILE A 101 -11.42 1.69 13.25
CA ILE A 101 -11.71 3.00 13.90
C ILE A 101 -10.87 4.10 13.25
N GLN A 102 -9.59 3.83 12.99
CA GLN A 102 -8.72 4.83 12.35
C GLN A 102 -9.15 5.12 10.92
N ARG A 103 -9.52 4.07 10.18
CA ARG A 103 -10.09 4.20 8.85
C ARG A 103 -11.39 5.03 8.87
N ASP A 104 -12.29 4.73 9.81
CA ASP A 104 -13.56 5.44 9.98
C ASP A 104 -13.31 6.91 10.29
N ASN A 105 -12.45 7.20 11.27
CA ASN A 105 -12.08 8.57 11.61
C ASN A 105 -11.44 9.32 10.43
N TYR A 106 -10.70 8.62 9.57
CA TYR A 106 -10.09 9.22 8.38
C TYR A 106 -11.15 9.55 7.32
N PHE A 107 -12.03 8.61 6.96
CA PHE A 107 -12.98 8.82 5.86
C PHE A 107 -14.28 9.52 6.27
N ASN A 108 -14.67 9.48 7.54
CA ASN A 108 -15.86 10.19 8.04
C ASN A 108 -15.61 11.69 8.21
N GLN A 109 -14.38 12.17 8.00
CA GLN A 109 -14.13 13.59 7.86
C GLN A 109 -14.70 14.07 6.53
N GLU A 110 -15.71 14.95 6.60
CA GLU A 110 -16.39 15.53 5.43
C GLU A 110 -15.42 16.03 4.37
N GLU A 111 -14.35 16.73 4.79
CA GLU A 111 -13.32 17.23 3.89
C GLU A 111 -12.62 16.11 3.09
N ASN A 112 -12.29 14.99 3.75
CA ASN A 112 -11.62 13.86 3.08
C ASN A 112 -12.59 13.18 2.12
N TYR A 113 -13.84 12.96 2.54
CA TYR A 113 -14.89 12.39 1.70
C TYR A 113 -15.10 13.21 0.42
N GLN A 114 -15.27 14.52 0.55
CA GLN A 114 -15.47 15.42 -0.59
C GLN A 114 -14.26 15.43 -1.54
N LYS A 115 -13.03 15.43 -1.00
CA LYS A 115 -11.81 15.33 -1.82
C LYS A 115 -11.74 14.03 -2.62
N ILE A 116 -12.13 12.89 -2.02
CA ILE A 116 -12.17 11.60 -2.71
C ILE A 116 -13.21 11.64 -3.82
N LEU A 117 -14.43 12.11 -3.51
CA LEU A 117 -15.52 12.19 -4.47
C LEU A 117 -15.16 13.06 -5.68
N ASN A 118 -14.56 14.22 -5.44
CA ASN A 118 -14.14 15.16 -6.50
C ASN A 118 -13.00 14.63 -7.39
N ASN A 119 -12.23 13.65 -6.91
CA ASN A 119 -11.12 13.04 -7.64
C ASN A 119 -11.43 11.61 -8.10
N LEU A 120 -12.67 11.13 -7.94
CA LEU A 120 -13.03 9.72 -8.16
C LEU A 120 -12.85 9.26 -9.61
N ASP A 121 -12.97 10.18 -10.57
CA ASP A 121 -12.71 9.97 -11.99
C ASP A 121 -11.24 9.63 -12.31
N ARG A 122 -10.32 9.97 -11.40
CA ARG A 122 -8.89 9.67 -11.50
C ARG A 122 -8.54 8.24 -11.07
N LEU A 123 -9.49 7.49 -10.51
CA LEU A 123 -9.31 6.09 -10.13
C LEU A 123 -9.48 5.16 -11.34
N VAL A 124 -8.55 4.21 -11.49
CA VAL A 124 -8.61 3.11 -12.46
C VAL A 124 -8.54 1.80 -11.71
N ILE A 125 -9.65 1.08 -11.71
CA ILE A 125 -9.71 -0.28 -11.16
C ILE A 125 -9.34 -1.25 -12.27
N LEU A 126 -8.21 -1.92 -12.12
CA LEU A 126 -7.74 -2.94 -13.07
C LEU A 126 -8.37 -4.30 -12.76
N GLU A 127 -8.40 -5.17 -13.76
CA GLU A 127 -8.82 -6.55 -13.56
C GLU A 127 -7.93 -7.28 -12.55
N SER A 128 -8.51 -8.25 -11.85
CA SER A 128 -7.78 -9.02 -10.86
C SER A 128 -6.63 -9.80 -11.50
N GLY A 129 -5.46 -9.76 -10.87
CA GLY A 129 -4.29 -10.46 -11.35
C GLY A 129 -3.04 -10.09 -10.56
N ASN A 130 -1.92 -10.68 -10.94
CA ASN A 130 -0.65 -10.34 -10.33
C ASN A 130 -0.32 -8.86 -10.58
N ILE A 131 -0.16 -8.07 -9.51
CA ILE A 131 0.06 -6.62 -9.57
C ILE A 131 1.31 -6.20 -10.35
N LEU A 132 2.31 -7.07 -10.44
CA LEU A 132 3.53 -6.82 -11.21
C LEU A 132 3.47 -7.41 -12.62
N LYS A 133 2.39 -8.09 -13.02
CA LYS A 133 2.16 -8.60 -14.37
C LYS A 133 1.13 -7.75 -15.12
N ASN A 134 1.30 -7.65 -16.43
CA ASN A 134 0.28 -7.19 -17.39
C ASN A 134 -0.37 -5.84 -17.05
N ASP A 135 0.42 -4.76 -17.12
CA ASP A 135 -0.13 -3.43 -17.35
C ASP A 135 0.69 -2.83 -18.49
N GLU A 136 0.03 -2.55 -19.61
CA GLU A 136 0.61 -2.17 -20.90
C GLU A 136 1.44 -0.89 -20.79
N GLY A 137 2.76 -1.00 -20.68
CA GLY A 137 3.69 0.13 -20.82
C GLY A 137 3.56 1.27 -19.80
N ILE A 138 2.62 1.20 -18.86
CA ILE A 138 2.39 2.26 -17.87
C ILE A 138 3.55 2.30 -16.88
N LEU A 139 4.13 3.48 -16.74
CA LEU A 139 5.11 3.79 -15.71
C LEU A 139 4.46 4.64 -14.61
N PHE A 140 4.86 4.39 -13.38
CA PHE A 140 4.30 5.00 -12.19
C PHE A 140 5.35 5.88 -11.51
N SER A 141 4.93 7.04 -10.99
CA SER A 141 5.80 7.84 -10.12
C SER A 141 5.83 7.26 -8.71
N LYS A 142 4.76 6.58 -8.28
CA LYS A 142 4.65 5.96 -6.95
C LYS A 142 4.05 4.56 -7.05
N ILE A 143 4.60 3.61 -6.28
CA ILE A 143 4.07 2.25 -6.19
C ILE A 143 3.91 1.84 -4.73
N TYR A 144 2.72 1.43 -4.31
CA TYR A 144 2.43 0.91 -2.97
C TYR A 144 2.14 -0.60 -3.03
N LEU A 145 2.98 -1.40 -2.34
CA LEU A 145 2.97 -2.87 -2.42
C LEU A 145 3.12 -3.57 -1.06
N SER A 146 2.78 -2.91 0.04
CA SER A 146 2.82 -3.58 1.35
C SER A 146 1.95 -4.82 1.35
N ASN A 147 2.42 -5.88 2.02
CA ASN A 147 1.76 -7.19 2.09
C ASN A 147 1.51 -7.91 0.75
N ALA A 148 1.67 -7.27 -0.41
CA ALA A 148 1.78 -7.95 -1.70
C ALA A 148 2.99 -8.89 -1.74
N THR A 149 4.01 -8.54 -0.95
CA THR A 149 5.21 -9.31 -0.71
C THR A 149 5.04 -10.37 0.39
N SER A 150 3.89 -10.49 1.06
CA SER A 150 3.66 -11.57 2.05
C SER A 150 3.57 -12.96 1.40
N ALA A 151 3.30 -13.03 0.09
CA ALA A 151 3.55 -14.19 -0.75
C ALA A 151 5.06 -14.54 -0.88
N MET A 152 5.93 -13.76 -0.23
CA MET A 152 7.38 -13.93 -0.20
C MET A 152 7.89 -14.48 1.14
N ASN A 153 7.02 -14.96 2.04
CA ASN A 153 7.46 -15.74 3.20
C ASN A 153 8.20 -17.02 2.75
N GLY A 154 9.41 -17.25 3.26
CA GLY A 154 10.27 -18.37 2.86
C GLY A 154 10.92 -18.23 1.47
N VAL A 155 10.83 -17.03 0.87
CA VAL A 155 11.33 -16.81 -0.48
C VAL A 155 12.81 -16.48 -0.48
N LYS A 156 13.54 -17.24 -1.31
CA LYS A 156 14.97 -17.04 -1.56
C LYS A 156 15.24 -15.58 -2.00
N LEU A 157 16.33 -15.00 -1.50
CA LEU A 157 16.90 -13.69 -1.87
C LEU A 157 16.78 -13.38 -3.37
N GLU A 158 16.99 -14.38 -4.22
CA GLU A 158 16.88 -14.23 -5.67
C GLU A 158 15.48 -13.80 -6.14
N HIS A 159 14.42 -14.40 -5.62
CA HIS A 159 13.07 -14.02 -6.04
C HIS A 159 12.70 -12.62 -5.53
N MET A 160 13.20 -12.18 -4.38
CA MET A 160 13.12 -10.78 -3.97
C MET A 160 13.74 -9.85 -5.01
N ARG A 161 14.99 -10.11 -5.40
CA ARG A 161 15.68 -9.33 -6.44
C ARG A 161 14.85 -9.28 -7.72
N GLN A 162 14.26 -10.39 -8.13
CA GLN A 162 13.38 -10.44 -9.30
C GLN A 162 12.13 -9.56 -9.15
N GLN A 163 11.51 -9.48 -7.97
CA GLN A 163 10.39 -8.57 -7.75
C GLN A 163 10.83 -7.11 -7.77
N PHE A 164 11.97 -6.77 -7.14
CA PHE A 164 12.53 -5.42 -7.20
C PHE A 164 12.87 -4.99 -8.63
N LEU A 165 13.41 -5.89 -9.46
CA LEU A 165 13.65 -5.63 -10.88
C LEU A 165 12.36 -5.34 -11.64
N LYS A 166 11.26 -6.06 -11.36
CA LYS A 166 9.96 -5.80 -11.99
C LYS A 166 9.37 -4.46 -11.55
N ILE A 167 9.45 -4.14 -10.26
CA ILE A 167 9.01 -2.84 -9.72
C ILE A 167 9.80 -1.72 -10.37
N ASN A 168 11.12 -1.84 -10.41
CA ASN A 168 12.01 -0.84 -10.99
C ASN A 168 11.72 -0.54 -12.48
N LYS A 169 11.39 -1.57 -13.26
CA LYS A 169 10.97 -1.41 -14.67
C LYS A 169 9.64 -0.65 -14.82
N LYS A 170 8.79 -0.66 -13.80
CA LYS A 170 7.50 0.05 -13.76
C LYS A 170 7.60 1.45 -13.15
N LEU A 171 8.73 1.82 -12.57
CA LEU A 171 8.93 3.15 -11.98
C LEU A 171 9.46 4.15 -13.00
N LEU A 172 8.87 5.35 -13.00
CA LEU A 172 9.45 6.55 -13.61
C LEU A 172 10.77 6.91 -12.95
N SER A 173 11.60 7.68 -13.66
CA SER A 173 12.79 8.32 -13.09
C SER A 173 12.42 9.07 -11.81
N LYS A 174 13.23 8.92 -10.76
CA LYS A 174 12.98 9.50 -9.42
C LYS A 174 11.71 9.00 -8.74
N GLY A 175 11.04 7.99 -9.29
CA GLY A 175 9.86 7.37 -8.72
C GLY A 175 10.16 6.69 -7.38
N LEU A 176 9.12 6.56 -6.55
CA LEU A 176 9.19 5.92 -5.24
C LEU A 176 8.40 4.63 -5.23
N PHE A 177 8.84 3.67 -4.43
CA PHE A 177 7.95 2.59 -4.02
C PHE A 177 8.03 2.32 -2.52
N TYR A 178 6.88 1.98 -1.96
CA TYR A 178 6.67 1.71 -0.55
C TYR A 178 6.37 0.23 -0.37
N ILE A 179 7.14 -0.40 0.51
CA ILE A 179 6.82 -1.72 1.03
C ILE A 179 6.86 -1.69 2.54
N SER A 180 6.06 -2.54 3.12
CA SER A 180 6.11 -2.83 4.54
C SER A 180 5.69 -4.28 4.74
N ALA A 181 6.30 -4.88 5.76
CA ALA A 181 6.00 -6.22 6.20
C ALA A 181 5.75 -6.17 7.71
N GLY A 182 4.84 -7.02 8.18
CA GLY A 182 4.59 -7.18 9.60
C GLY A 182 5.80 -7.83 10.28
N ARG A 183 5.85 -7.79 11.62
CA ARG A 183 6.90 -8.41 12.46
C ARG A 183 7.17 -9.91 12.21
N HIS A 184 6.42 -10.56 11.33
CA HIS A 184 6.44 -11.99 11.14
C HIS A 184 7.03 -12.34 9.75
N HIS A 185 8.28 -12.81 9.79
CA HIS A 185 8.93 -13.76 8.89
C HIS A 185 9.72 -13.25 7.67
N PHE A 186 9.29 -12.24 6.91
CA PHE A 186 9.98 -11.94 5.64
C PHE A 186 11.40 -11.37 5.78
N LEU A 187 11.61 -10.51 6.78
CA LEU A 187 12.85 -9.74 6.92
C LEU A 187 13.81 -10.29 7.97
N LYS A 188 13.35 -11.27 8.76
CA LYS A 188 14.16 -11.87 9.83
C LYS A 188 15.30 -12.72 9.27
N ASP A 189 15.12 -13.32 8.09
CA ASP A 189 16.14 -14.15 7.43
C ASP A 189 17.18 -13.32 6.66
N TRP A 190 16.84 -12.12 6.17
CA TRP A 190 17.81 -11.18 5.59
C TRP A 190 18.52 -10.33 6.65
N TRP A 191 17.81 -9.99 7.72
CA TRP A 191 18.30 -9.10 8.77
C TRP A 191 18.38 -9.86 10.09
N GLN A 192 19.11 -10.99 10.07
CA GLN A 192 19.53 -11.65 11.29
C GLN A 192 20.34 -10.64 12.11
N ASN A 193 19.92 -10.45 13.36
CA ASN A 193 20.47 -9.57 14.39
C ASN A 193 20.03 -8.10 14.27
N ASP A 194 19.30 -7.60 15.27
CA ASP A 194 19.38 -6.27 15.92
C ASP A 194 19.50 -4.95 15.13
N TYR A 195 19.56 -4.92 13.79
CA TYR A 195 19.85 -3.71 13.00
C TYR A 195 18.62 -2.90 12.58
N VAL A 196 17.41 -3.47 12.76
CA VAL A 196 16.13 -2.87 12.37
C VAL A 196 15.14 -2.84 13.56
N SER A 197 15.64 -3.03 14.78
CA SER A 197 14.85 -2.98 16.01
C SER A 197 14.59 -1.52 16.43
N GLY A 198 13.65 -0.86 15.75
CA GLY A 198 13.18 0.46 16.17
C GLY A 198 12.63 1.31 15.05
N ILE A 199 12.11 2.47 15.46
CA ILE A 199 11.72 3.59 14.58
C ILE A 199 12.86 3.95 13.58
N PHE A 200 14.10 3.56 13.89
CA PHE A 200 15.30 3.90 13.14
C PHE A 200 15.84 2.71 12.31
N LEU A 201 16.04 2.94 11.01
CA LEU A 201 16.97 2.17 10.19
C LEU A 201 18.37 2.74 10.38
N THR A 202 19.30 1.89 10.81
CA THR A 202 20.72 2.26 10.92
C THR A 202 21.34 2.42 9.54
N ASP A 203 22.40 3.22 9.42
CA ASP A 203 23.13 3.36 8.15
C ASP A 203 23.69 2.02 7.66
N LYS A 204 24.19 1.18 8.58
CA LYS A 204 24.62 -0.19 8.28
C LYS A 204 23.50 -1.04 7.67
N GLY A 205 22.27 -0.92 8.21
CA GLY A 205 21.10 -1.63 7.68
C GLY A 205 20.72 -1.14 6.28
N ILE A 206 20.76 0.16 6.05
CA ILE A 206 20.50 0.76 4.73
C ILE A 206 21.55 0.30 3.71
N ASP A 207 22.83 0.32 4.07
CA ASP A 207 23.92 -0.11 3.20
C ASP A 207 23.81 -1.60 2.85
N ALA A 208 23.42 -2.44 3.81
CA ALA A 208 23.16 -3.85 3.57
C ALA A 208 22.02 -4.03 2.56
N ILE A 209 20.90 -3.32 2.72
CA ILE A 209 19.77 -3.40 1.77
C ILE A 209 20.19 -2.93 0.38
N ASN A 210 20.90 -1.80 0.29
CA ASN A 210 21.33 -1.22 -0.98
C ASN A 210 22.26 -2.14 -1.78
N LYS A 211 23.00 -3.05 -1.11
CA LYS A 211 23.83 -4.06 -1.79
C LYS A 211 23.01 -5.17 -2.44
N GLU A 212 21.81 -5.42 -1.94
CA GLU A 212 20.98 -6.56 -2.34
C GLU A 212 19.93 -6.22 -3.40
N ILE A 213 19.65 -4.93 -3.61
CA ILE A 213 18.64 -4.43 -4.56
C ILE A 213 19.28 -3.99 -5.90
N PRO A 214 18.49 -3.80 -6.97
CA PRO A 214 18.98 -3.23 -8.23
C PRO A 214 19.75 -1.92 -8.04
N LYS A 215 20.83 -1.72 -8.79
CA LYS A 215 21.75 -0.57 -8.63
C LYS A 215 21.10 0.80 -8.86
N ASP A 216 19.99 0.83 -9.59
CA ASP A 216 19.19 2.01 -9.88
C ASP A 216 18.07 2.25 -8.87
N LEU A 217 17.99 1.43 -7.82
CA LEU A 217 17.17 1.67 -6.64
C LEU A 217 18.06 1.96 -5.42
N ARG A 218 17.56 2.80 -4.52
CA ARG A 218 18.15 3.02 -3.19
C ARG A 218 17.06 3.21 -2.15
N VAL A 219 17.35 2.88 -0.91
CA VAL A 219 16.49 3.27 0.21
C VAL A 219 16.50 4.80 0.36
N ASP A 220 15.33 5.42 0.40
CA ASP A 220 15.18 6.83 0.78
C ASP A 220 15.10 6.91 2.31
N LYS A 221 16.23 7.22 2.94
CA LYS A 221 16.37 7.24 4.41
C LYS A 221 15.37 8.20 5.06
N ARG A 222 15.20 9.39 4.50
CA ARG A 222 14.33 10.44 5.06
C ARG A 222 12.88 9.97 5.02
N LEU A 223 12.40 9.54 3.85
CA LEU A 223 11.01 9.11 3.69
C LEU A 223 10.70 7.85 4.49
N THR A 224 11.67 6.94 4.58
CA THR A 224 11.53 5.75 5.41
C THR A 224 11.39 6.11 6.90
N GLN A 225 12.19 7.06 7.41
CA GLN A 225 12.07 7.53 8.79
C GLN A 225 10.71 8.20 9.03
N ILE A 226 10.27 9.06 8.09
CA ILE A 226 8.97 9.71 8.17
C ILE A 226 7.83 8.67 8.22
N ALA A 227 7.85 7.66 7.34
CA ALA A 227 6.86 6.59 7.34
C ALA A 227 6.84 5.87 8.70
N ARG A 228 8.00 5.44 9.20
CA ARG A 228 8.13 4.72 10.48
C ARG A 228 7.67 5.54 11.69
N MET A 229 7.88 6.85 11.70
CA MET A 229 7.41 7.73 12.78
C MET A 229 5.89 7.86 12.82
N ASN A 230 5.20 7.62 11.72
CA ASN A 230 3.75 7.73 11.61
C ASN A 230 3.06 6.35 11.54
N GLU A 231 3.83 5.26 11.64
CA GLU A 231 3.34 3.90 11.49
C GLU A 231 2.87 3.30 12.83
N ILE A 232 1.90 2.40 12.73
CA ILE A 232 1.42 1.62 13.86
C ILE A 232 2.15 0.29 13.89
N LYS A 233 2.75 -0.03 15.05
CA LYS A 233 3.37 -1.35 15.26
C LYS A 233 2.34 -2.44 14.97
N PRO A 234 2.70 -3.54 14.28
CA PRO A 234 4.05 -4.07 14.08
C PRO A 234 4.71 -3.74 12.73
N TRP A 235 4.10 -2.89 11.90
CA TRP A 235 4.57 -2.65 10.54
C TRP A 235 5.91 -1.92 10.51
N SER A 236 6.73 -2.23 9.51
CA SER A 236 8.12 -1.73 9.40
C SER A 236 8.38 -1.23 7.98
N PRO A 237 7.85 -0.05 7.63
CA PRO A 237 7.92 0.44 6.26
C PRO A 237 9.33 0.82 5.84
N ILE A 238 9.55 0.68 4.53
CA ILE A 238 10.73 1.13 3.80
C ILE A 238 10.29 1.75 2.48
N VAL A 239 10.82 2.94 2.23
CA VAL A 239 10.63 3.66 0.99
C VAL A 239 11.90 3.55 0.17
N PHE A 240 11.74 3.16 -1.08
CA PHE A 240 12.80 3.07 -2.06
C PHE A 240 12.58 4.13 -3.13
N LYS A 241 13.68 4.62 -3.69
CA LYS A 241 13.72 5.62 -4.74
C LYS A 241 14.53 5.12 -5.92
N LYS A 242 13.99 5.31 -7.12
CA LYS A 242 14.74 5.12 -8.36
C LYS A 242 15.68 6.30 -8.58
N ILE A 243 16.96 6.05 -8.80
CA ILE A 243 17.97 7.13 -8.92
C ILE A 243 18.14 7.66 -10.33
N ASN A 244 17.73 6.91 -11.35
CA ASN A 244 17.88 7.25 -12.78
C ASN A 244 16.55 7.25 -13.51
#